data_AF-A0A8S2FKP8-F1
#
_entry.id   AF-A0A8S2FKP8-F1
#
_cell.length_a   1.000
_cell.length_b   1.000
_cell.length_c   1.000
_cell.angle_alpha   90.00
_cell.angle_beta   90.00
_cell.angle_gamma   90.00
#
_symmetry.space_group_name_H-M   'P 1'
#
loop_
_entity.id
_entity.type
_entity.pdbx_description
1 polymer ?
#
loop_
_entity_poly.entity_id
_entity_poly.type
_entity_poly.pdbx_seq_one_letter_code
_entity_poly.pdbx_strand_id
1 'polypeptide(L)'
;MDKRSITYGNRISAAVQKNYSLKKVLVVYDTQKLSKGFGTKDKIPIVLQSGLVYKATCPVCGEYYIGKIYRHFCTRMDEHLSDLKKAMENAQPMVMTSSSAILPSNSTNCTVSNSVSSGRITTVSSKIKKHSDKTSTNTSRVSIQICQRRPVTRSQTGSLPLRTEKLDAAEVEKTCNTLCDLKQNTAYTPKSARSKHYLTTGHAITGNDFGIVLRETHLYKLLVKESLVIRAIAPSLNGTDRSVSLYVYSNGIQRALWDRRNIECKGSGL
;
A
#
# COMPACT_ATOMS: atom_id res chain seq x y z
N MET A 1 33.04 -5.22 -21.07
CA MET A 1 33.81 -6.44 -20.72
C MET A 1 34.91 -6.05 -19.75
N ASP A 2 35.19 -6.90 -18.76
CA ASP A 2 36.29 -6.65 -17.83
C ASP A 2 37.63 -6.81 -18.57
N LYS A 3 38.62 -5.96 -18.26
CA LYS A 3 39.95 -6.03 -18.91
C LYS A 3 40.59 -7.39 -18.68
N ARG A 4 40.32 -8.01 -17.53
CA ARG A 4 40.86 -9.32 -17.13
C ARG A 4 40.40 -10.46 -18.03
N SER A 5 39.13 -10.47 -18.46
CA SER A 5 38.59 -11.54 -19.32
C SER A 5 39.19 -11.51 -20.73
N ILE A 6 39.46 -10.31 -21.25
CA ILE A 6 40.13 -10.12 -22.54
C ILE A 6 41.57 -10.61 -22.47
N THR A 7 42.33 -10.23 -21.43
CA THR A 7 43.71 -10.69 -21.24
C THR A 7 43.80 -12.21 -21.14
N TYR A 8 42.84 -12.86 -20.46
CA TYR A 8 42.79 -14.32 -20.37
C TYR A 8 42.48 -14.98 -21.73
N GLY A 9 41.52 -14.45 -22.48
CA GLY A 9 41.21 -14.92 -23.84
C GLY A 9 42.42 -14.90 -24.76
N ASN A 10 43.16 -13.79 -24.73
CA ASN A 10 44.38 -13.63 -25.53
C ASN A 10 45.48 -14.65 -25.15
N ARG A 11 45.64 -14.94 -23.85
CA ARG A 11 46.60 -15.95 -23.37
C ARG A 11 46.25 -17.35 -23.85
N ILE A 12 44.97 -17.72 -23.83
CA ILE A 12 44.51 -19.01 -24.35
C ILE A 12 44.71 -19.09 -25.87
N SER A 13 44.29 -18.07 -26.62
CA SER A 13 44.50 -18.06 -28.08
C SER A 13 45.99 -18.23 -28.44
N ALA A 14 46.88 -17.53 -27.74
CA ALA A 14 48.33 -17.66 -27.95
C ALA A 14 48.86 -19.06 -27.62
N ALA A 15 48.42 -19.66 -26.50
CA ALA A 15 48.82 -21.02 -26.11
C ALA A 15 48.35 -22.09 -27.11
N VAL A 16 47.14 -21.94 -27.66
CA VAL A 16 46.61 -22.87 -28.67
C VAL A 16 47.36 -22.73 -29.98
N GLN A 17 47.58 -21.50 -30.46
CA GLN A 17 48.32 -21.26 -31.71
C GLN A 17 49.78 -21.73 -31.65
N LYS A 18 50.40 -21.74 -30.47
CA LYS A 18 51.76 -22.27 -30.29
C LYS A 18 51.86 -23.78 -30.50
N ASN A 19 50.81 -24.53 -30.15
CA ASN A 19 50.82 -25.99 -30.20
C ASN A 19 50.10 -26.57 -31.43
N TYR A 20 49.29 -25.76 -32.13
CA TYR A 20 48.46 -26.22 -33.25
C TYR A 20 48.42 -25.19 -34.40
N SER A 21 48.54 -25.67 -35.64
CA SER A 21 48.54 -24.88 -36.88
C SER A 21 47.14 -24.40 -37.31
N LEU A 22 46.38 -23.78 -36.40
CA LEU A 22 45.02 -23.32 -36.65
C LEU A 22 44.99 -21.89 -37.22
N LYS A 23 44.16 -21.65 -38.25
CA LYS A 23 44.08 -20.34 -38.95
C LYS A 23 43.54 -19.20 -38.08
N LYS A 24 42.58 -19.46 -37.17
CA LYS A 24 42.01 -18.43 -36.29
C LYS A 24 41.32 -19.06 -35.07
N VAL A 25 41.80 -18.74 -33.87
CA VAL A 25 41.18 -19.19 -32.61
C VAL A 25 40.44 -18.01 -31.98
N LEU A 26 39.11 -18.07 -31.98
CA LEU A 26 38.23 -17.08 -31.35
C LEU A 26 37.74 -17.63 -30.01
N VAL A 27 38.17 -17.03 -28.91
CA VAL A 27 37.63 -17.37 -27.59
C VAL A 27 36.31 -16.64 -27.40
N VAL A 28 35.21 -17.39 -27.38
CA VAL A 28 33.88 -16.88 -27.07
C VAL A 28 33.61 -17.12 -25.58
N TYR A 29 33.55 -16.04 -24.80
CA TYR A 29 33.10 -16.10 -23.40
C TYR A 29 31.67 -15.59 -23.31
N ASP A 30 30.76 -16.42 -22.81
CA ASP A 30 29.43 -15.99 -22.38
C ASP A 30 29.53 -15.49 -20.94
N THR A 31 29.46 -14.17 -20.73
CA THR A 31 29.35 -13.61 -19.38
C THR A 31 27.92 -13.75 -18.92
N GLN A 32 27.56 -14.93 -18.41
CA GLN A 32 26.32 -15.06 -17.68
C GLN A 32 26.50 -14.31 -16.36
N LYS A 33 25.86 -13.13 -16.26
CA LYS A 33 25.83 -12.39 -14.99
C LYS A 33 25.31 -13.35 -13.92
N LEU A 34 25.98 -13.44 -12.77
CA LEU A 34 25.49 -14.24 -11.65
C LEU A 34 24.05 -13.89 -11.27
N SER A 35 23.64 -12.63 -11.50
CA SER A 35 22.25 -12.18 -11.36
C SER A 35 21.24 -12.89 -12.27
N LYS A 36 21.69 -13.56 -13.32
CA LYS A 36 20.88 -14.30 -14.29
C LYS A 36 20.58 -15.72 -13.81
N GLY A 37 21.50 -16.32 -13.04
CA GLY A 37 21.34 -17.67 -12.47
C GLY A 37 20.93 -17.68 -10.99
N PHE A 38 21.32 -16.65 -10.25
CA PHE A 38 20.98 -16.45 -8.86
C PHE A 38 20.22 -15.13 -8.74
N GLY A 39 18.95 -15.20 -8.37
CA GLY A 39 18.26 -14.03 -7.85
C GLY A 39 19.03 -13.59 -6.61
N THR A 40 19.88 -12.57 -6.74
CA THR A 40 20.84 -12.15 -5.69
C THR A 40 20.15 -11.58 -4.44
N LYS A 41 18.81 -11.54 -4.43
CA LYS A 41 18.01 -11.12 -3.29
C LYS A 41 16.83 -12.06 -3.13
N ASP A 42 16.54 -12.39 -1.88
CA ASP A 42 15.29 -13.05 -1.52
C ASP A 42 14.09 -12.21 -1.97
N LYS A 43 13.02 -12.89 -2.36
CA LYS A 43 11.77 -12.20 -2.70
C LYS A 43 11.25 -11.52 -1.43
N ILE A 44 11.14 -10.19 -1.49
CA ILE A 44 10.57 -9.41 -0.39
C ILE A 44 9.12 -9.86 -0.17
N PRO A 45 8.71 -10.25 1.05
CA PRO A 45 7.33 -10.62 1.36
C PRO A 45 6.35 -9.51 0.98
N ILE A 46 5.14 -9.89 0.55
CA ILE A 46 4.10 -8.94 0.10
C ILE A 46 3.80 -7.84 1.13
N VAL A 47 3.73 -8.21 2.41
CA VAL A 47 3.46 -7.29 3.51
C VAL A 47 4.53 -6.20 3.69
N LEU A 48 5.78 -6.48 3.26
CA LEU A 48 6.90 -5.54 3.33
C LEU A 48 7.13 -4.77 2.02
N GLN A 49 6.32 -5.01 1.00
CA GLN A 49 6.48 -4.31 -0.27
C GLN A 49 5.88 -2.90 -0.22
N SER A 50 6.47 -2.01 -1.02
CA SER A 50 6.03 -0.65 -1.25
C SER A 50 5.79 -0.40 -2.75
N GLY A 51 5.25 0.76 -3.11
CA GLY A 51 4.98 1.08 -4.51
C GLY A 51 3.86 0.22 -5.08
N LEU A 52 2.79 0.04 -4.31
CA LEU A 52 1.68 -0.85 -4.65
C LEU A 52 0.40 -0.05 -4.86
N VAL A 53 -0.43 -0.49 -5.79
CA VAL A 53 -1.86 -0.17 -5.81
C VAL A 53 -2.59 -1.43 -5.35
N TYR A 54 -3.46 -1.27 -4.36
CA TYR A 54 -4.22 -2.35 -3.75
C TYR A 54 -5.71 -2.09 -3.84
N LYS A 55 -6.48 -3.17 -3.73
CA LYS A 55 -7.93 -3.22 -3.65
C LYS A 55 -8.32 -3.79 -2.29
N ALA A 56 -9.17 -3.10 -1.55
CA ALA A 56 -9.81 -3.63 -0.34
C ALA A 56 -11.28 -3.87 -0.65
N THR A 57 -11.72 -5.13 -0.59
CA THR A 57 -13.09 -5.53 -0.99
C THR A 57 -13.92 -5.84 0.24
N CYS A 58 -15.16 -5.39 0.30
CA CYS A 58 -16.09 -5.79 1.33
C CYS A 58 -16.62 -7.20 1.02
N PRO A 59 -16.48 -8.18 1.93
CA PRO A 59 -16.93 -9.55 1.67
C PRO A 59 -18.46 -9.68 1.66
N VAL A 60 -19.19 -8.73 2.25
CA VAL A 60 -20.66 -8.79 2.38
C VAL A 60 -21.36 -8.14 1.19
N CYS A 61 -21.08 -6.87 0.89
CA CYS A 61 -21.73 -6.15 -0.22
C CYS A 61 -20.94 -6.13 -1.52
N GLY A 62 -19.70 -6.63 -1.53
CA GLY A 62 -18.85 -6.64 -2.73
C GLY A 62 -18.29 -5.28 -3.14
N GLU A 63 -18.65 -4.19 -2.46
CA GLU A 63 -18.08 -2.87 -2.68
C GLU A 63 -16.58 -2.84 -2.38
N TYR A 64 -15.82 -1.98 -3.04
CA TYR A 64 -14.37 -1.97 -2.85
C TYR A 64 -13.76 -0.58 -2.97
N TYR A 65 -12.61 -0.46 -2.31
CA TYR A 65 -11.78 0.73 -2.29
C TYR A 65 -10.46 0.44 -3.01
N ILE A 66 -10.03 1.36 -3.87
CA ILE A 66 -8.71 1.32 -4.51
C ILE A 66 -7.84 2.40 -3.88
N GLY A 67 -6.65 2.01 -3.44
CA GLY A 67 -5.65 2.94 -2.92
C GLY A 67 -4.24 2.60 -3.34
N LYS A 68 -3.33 3.57 -3.20
CA LYS A 68 -1.88 3.41 -3.36
C LYS A 68 -1.14 3.36 -2.03
N ILE A 69 0.08 2.85 -2.07
CA ILE A 69 0.99 2.80 -0.92
C ILE A 69 2.43 3.10 -1.35
N TYR A 70 3.02 4.07 -0.69
CA TYR A 70 4.44 4.40 -0.84
C TYR A 70 5.33 3.77 0.23
N ARG A 71 4.75 3.48 1.41
CA ARG A 71 5.38 2.78 2.53
C ARG A 71 5.18 1.27 2.40
N HIS A 72 5.51 0.51 3.44
CA HIS A 72 5.21 -0.91 3.50
C HIS A 72 3.70 -1.17 3.58
N PHE A 73 3.27 -2.25 2.94
CA PHE A 73 1.86 -2.63 2.89
C PHE A 73 1.27 -2.89 4.28
N CYS A 74 2.00 -3.58 5.16
CA CYS A 74 1.58 -3.86 6.53
C CYS A 74 1.22 -2.58 7.28
N THR A 75 2.08 -1.56 7.25
CA THR A 75 1.84 -0.29 7.92
C THR A 75 0.53 0.36 7.47
N ARG A 76 0.24 0.33 6.17
CA ARG A 76 -1.01 0.90 5.66
C ARG A 76 -2.23 0.07 6.06
N MET A 77 -2.09 -1.25 6.09
CA MET A 77 -3.15 -2.15 6.55
C MET A 77 -3.47 -1.88 8.02
N ASP A 78 -2.44 -1.75 8.87
CA ASP A 78 -2.58 -1.47 10.30
C ASP A 78 -3.23 -0.10 10.57
N GLU A 79 -2.86 0.94 9.80
CA GLU A 79 -3.50 2.25 9.86
C GLU A 79 -5.02 2.12 9.64
N HIS A 80 -5.42 1.42 8.58
CA HIS A 80 -6.84 1.26 8.29
C HIS A 80 -7.57 0.35 9.28
N LEU A 81 -6.93 -0.72 9.78
CA LEU A 81 -7.51 -1.61 10.78
C LEU A 81 -7.70 -0.87 12.12
N SER A 82 -6.74 -0.03 12.49
CA SER A 82 -6.81 0.82 13.69
C SER A 82 -7.93 1.85 13.58
N ASP A 83 -8.07 2.48 12.40
CA ASP A 83 -9.17 3.41 12.14
C ASP A 83 -10.53 2.70 12.16
N LEU A 84 -10.62 1.47 11.65
CA LEU A 84 -11.85 0.67 11.72
C LEU A 84 -12.19 0.33 13.17
N LYS A 85 -11.22 -0.14 13.98
CA LYS A 85 -11.42 -0.44 15.39
C LYS A 85 -11.98 0.76 16.16
N LYS A 86 -11.42 1.95 15.93
CA LYS A 86 -11.96 3.19 16.51
C LYS A 86 -13.38 3.47 16.05
N ALA A 87 -13.71 3.25 14.78
CA ALA A 87 -15.08 3.40 14.29
C ALA A 87 -16.04 2.42 14.97
N MET A 88 -15.60 1.18 15.22
CA MET A 88 -16.39 0.18 15.95
C MET A 88 -16.63 0.57 17.41
N GLU A 89 -15.59 1.07 18.10
CA GLU A 89 -15.70 1.51 19.50
C GLU A 89 -16.57 2.76 19.68
N ASN A 90 -16.53 3.68 18.70
CA ASN A 90 -17.31 4.93 18.74
C ASN A 90 -18.70 4.82 18.13
N ALA A 91 -18.96 3.79 17.32
CA ALA A 91 -20.31 3.36 17.02
C ALA A 91 -20.88 2.83 18.33
N GLN A 92 -21.42 3.74 19.15
CA GLN A 92 -22.25 3.39 20.29
C GLN A 92 -23.13 2.23 19.85
N PRO A 93 -23.23 1.14 20.63
CA PRO A 93 -24.24 0.14 20.33
C PRO A 93 -25.53 0.94 20.27
N MET A 94 -26.15 1.02 19.08
CA MET A 94 -27.57 1.29 19.04
C MET A 94 -28.15 0.10 19.77
N VAL A 95 -28.30 0.27 21.09
CA VAL A 95 -29.03 -0.64 21.93
C VAL A 95 -30.36 -0.71 21.22
N MET A 96 -30.61 -1.85 20.59
CA MET A 96 -31.94 -2.31 20.30
C MET A 96 -32.60 -2.33 21.68
N THR A 97 -33.20 -1.21 22.08
CA THR A 97 -34.02 -1.14 23.28
C THR A 97 -35.22 -2.01 22.96
N SER A 98 -35.05 -3.29 23.26
CA SER A 98 -36.09 -4.26 23.46
C SER A 98 -36.92 -3.77 24.65
N SER A 99 -37.84 -2.85 24.39
CA SER A 99 -38.87 -2.45 25.33
C SER A 99 -40.22 -2.48 24.63
N SER A 100 -40.98 -3.51 25.02
CA SER A 100 -42.44 -3.52 25.18
C SER A 100 -43.26 -4.09 24.02
N ALA A 101 -43.67 -5.33 24.23
CA ALA A 101 -44.74 -6.03 23.55
C ALA A 101 -46.06 -5.24 23.53
N ILE A 102 -46.67 -5.12 22.35
CA ILE A 102 -48.13 -5.20 22.19
C ILE A 102 -48.38 -6.01 20.90
N LEU A 103 -48.97 -7.20 21.06
CA LEU A 103 -49.60 -7.97 19.99
C LEU A 103 -50.71 -7.14 19.34
N PRO A 104 -50.91 -7.26 18.02
CA PRO A 104 -52.20 -7.79 17.62
C PRO A 104 -52.02 -8.92 16.60
N SER A 105 -52.61 -10.06 16.95
CA SER A 105 -53.06 -11.08 16.02
C SER A 105 -53.91 -10.47 14.91
N ASN A 106 -53.53 -10.68 13.65
CA ASN A 106 -54.48 -11.17 12.66
C ASN A 106 -53.76 -11.79 11.46
N SER A 107 -54.10 -13.05 11.23
CA SER A 107 -53.69 -13.84 10.09
C SER A 107 -54.33 -13.32 8.79
N THR A 108 -53.53 -13.19 7.74
CA THR A 108 -53.99 -13.57 6.40
C THR A 108 -52.80 -13.93 5.51
N ASN A 109 -52.91 -15.12 4.94
CA ASN A 109 -52.00 -15.83 4.05
C ASN A 109 -51.45 -14.99 2.89
N CYS A 110 -50.15 -15.15 2.59
CA CYS A 110 -49.61 -14.90 1.25
C CYS A 110 -48.69 -16.06 0.84
N THR A 111 -49.17 -16.79 -0.14
CA THR A 111 -48.62 -17.99 -0.78
C THR A 111 -47.28 -17.70 -1.46
N VAL A 112 -46.25 -18.47 -1.11
CA VAL A 112 -44.94 -18.47 -1.77
C VAL A 112 -45.00 -19.39 -2.99
N SER A 113 -44.89 -18.83 -4.18
CA SER A 113 -44.57 -19.58 -5.40
C SER A 113 -43.06 -19.65 -5.58
N ASN A 114 -42.50 -20.84 -5.37
CA ASN A 114 -41.13 -21.21 -5.69
C ASN A 114 -41.00 -21.40 -7.22
N SER A 115 -40.07 -20.68 -7.85
CA SER A 115 -39.54 -21.04 -9.18
C SER A 115 -38.06 -21.38 -9.05
N VAL A 116 -37.77 -22.68 -9.05
CA VAL A 116 -36.43 -23.26 -9.15
C VAL A 116 -36.03 -23.26 -10.63
N SER A 117 -34.98 -22.52 -11.00
CA SER A 117 -34.29 -22.70 -12.27
C SER A 117 -32.98 -23.44 -12.05
N SER A 118 -32.94 -24.68 -12.53
CA SER A 118 -31.78 -25.56 -12.56
C SER A 118 -30.70 -25.02 -13.50
N GLY A 119 -29.53 -24.66 -12.95
CA GLY A 119 -28.31 -24.37 -13.70
C GLY A 119 -27.25 -25.43 -13.41
N ARG A 120 -27.12 -26.39 -14.33
CA ARG A 120 -26.18 -27.52 -14.33
C ARG A 120 -24.74 -27.03 -14.50
N ILE A 121 -23.91 -27.10 -13.46
CA ILE A 121 -22.45 -26.91 -13.56
C ILE A 121 -21.80 -28.30 -13.50
N THR A 122 -21.22 -28.71 -14.62
CA THR A 122 -20.40 -29.92 -14.74
C THR A 122 -19.10 -29.77 -13.95
N THR A 123 -18.90 -30.68 -13.00
CA THR A 123 -17.67 -30.87 -12.24
C THR A 123 -16.58 -31.47 -13.13
N VAL A 124 -15.43 -30.80 -13.21
CA VAL A 124 -14.18 -31.39 -13.73
C VAL A 124 -13.30 -31.72 -12.54
N SER A 125 -13.17 -33.00 -12.22
CA SER A 125 -12.34 -33.50 -11.12
C SER A 125 -10.87 -33.50 -11.51
N SER A 126 -10.05 -32.72 -10.84
CA SER A 126 -8.59 -32.88 -10.82
C SER A 126 -8.15 -33.31 -9.41
N LYS A 127 -7.71 -34.57 -9.32
CA LYS A 127 -7.06 -35.17 -8.15
C LYS A 127 -5.77 -34.41 -7.83
N ILE A 128 -5.72 -33.73 -6.70
CA ILE A 128 -4.46 -33.26 -6.10
C ILE A 128 -4.27 -34.02 -4.78
N LYS A 129 -3.24 -34.88 -4.76
CA LYS A 129 -2.77 -35.61 -3.57
C LYS A 129 -2.30 -34.61 -2.51
N LYS A 130 -2.90 -34.66 -1.32
CA LYS A 130 -2.37 -34.02 -0.10
C LYS A 130 -1.22 -34.86 0.45
N HIS A 131 -0.01 -34.32 0.46
CA HIS A 131 1.05 -34.74 1.38
C HIS A 131 0.97 -33.87 2.64
N SER A 132 0.87 -34.51 3.80
CA SER A 132 0.85 -33.87 5.10
C SER A 132 2.27 -33.83 5.67
N ASP A 133 2.92 -32.67 5.61
CA ASP A 133 4.15 -32.44 6.36
C ASP A 133 3.85 -31.54 7.56
N LYS A 134 4.03 -32.14 8.74
CA LYS A 134 4.03 -31.46 10.04
C LYS A 134 5.37 -30.75 10.18
N THR A 135 5.36 -29.41 10.19
CA THR A 135 6.51 -28.62 10.65
C THR A 135 6.08 -27.74 11.82
N SER A 136 6.67 -28.02 12.98
CA SER A 136 6.49 -27.28 14.22
C SER A 136 7.11 -25.90 14.10
N THR A 137 6.33 -24.85 14.32
CA THR A 137 6.82 -23.47 14.37
C THR A 137 7.42 -23.18 15.74
N ASN A 138 8.75 -23.03 15.76
CA ASN A 138 9.51 -22.52 16.90
C ASN A 138 9.49 -20.98 16.82
N THR A 139 8.77 -20.33 17.73
CA THR A 139 8.55 -18.88 17.74
C THR A 139 9.75 -18.18 18.39
N SER A 140 10.78 -17.85 17.60
CA SER A 140 11.86 -16.98 18.07
C SER A 140 11.45 -15.51 17.96
N ARG A 141 11.33 -14.84 19.11
CA ARG A 141 11.14 -13.39 19.28
C ARG A 141 12.29 -12.65 18.61
N VAL A 142 12.03 -11.99 17.48
CA VAL A 142 12.96 -11.01 16.89
C VAL A 142 12.66 -9.64 17.48
N SER A 143 13.52 -9.18 18.37
CA SER A 143 13.51 -7.82 18.91
C SER A 143 14.02 -6.84 17.84
N ILE A 144 13.12 -6.03 17.29
CA ILE A 144 13.46 -4.96 16.36
C ILE A 144 13.94 -3.76 17.17
N GLN A 145 15.25 -3.50 17.12
CA GLN A 145 15.87 -2.33 17.75
C GLN A 145 15.55 -1.08 16.91
N ILE A 146 14.66 -0.23 17.44
CA ILE A 146 14.25 1.02 16.81
C ILE A 146 15.42 2.01 16.91
N CYS A 147 15.99 2.37 15.74
CA CYS A 147 16.97 3.45 15.62
C CYS A 147 16.38 4.77 16.12
N GLN A 148 16.93 5.28 17.22
CA GLN A 148 16.59 6.58 17.79
C GLN A 148 17.03 7.71 16.83
N ARG A 149 16.10 8.60 16.48
CA ARG A 149 16.39 9.80 15.68
C ARG A 149 17.25 10.77 16.51
N ARG A 150 18.34 11.25 15.92
CA ARG A 150 19.20 12.29 16.52
C ARG A 150 18.42 13.61 16.70
N PRO A 151 18.60 14.32 17.83
CA PRO A 151 18.00 15.62 18.05
C PRO A 151 18.63 16.68 17.15
N VAL A 152 17.78 17.51 16.54
CA VAL A 152 18.18 18.67 15.73
C VAL A 152 18.46 19.83 16.70
N THR A 153 19.70 20.32 16.72
CA THR A 153 20.09 21.52 17.46
C THR A 153 19.47 22.75 16.82
N ARG A 154 18.56 23.41 17.56
CA ARG A 154 17.88 24.65 17.18
C ARG A 154 18.74 25.85 17.60
N SER A 155 19.07 26.69 16.63
CA SER A 155 19.79 27.95 16.78
C SER A 155 18.99 29.00 17.54
N GLN A 156 19.74 29.82 18.28
CA GLN A 156 19.30 30.83 19.23
C GLN A 156 18.66 32.04 18.54
N THR A 157 17.53 32.52 19.07
CA THR A 157 16.98 33.85 18.75
C THR A 157 16.51 34.53 20.04
N GLY A 158 17.12 35.69 20.31
CA GLY A 158 16.55 36.89 20.94
C GLY A 158 15.77 36.75 22.25
N SER A 159 16.39 37.13 23.36
CA SER A 159 15.80 37.32 24.67
C SER A 159 15.07 38.68 24.79
N LEU A 160 13.81 38.66 25.21
CA LEU A 160 13.09 39.83 25.75
C LEU A 160 12.86 39.64 27.26
N PRO A 161 12.90 40.71 28.08
CA PRO A 161 12.75 40.61 29.53
C PRO A 161 11.29 40.37 29.92
N LEU A 162 11.03 39.25 30.59
CA LEU A 162 9.74 38.88 31.15
C LEU A 162 9.59 39.47 32.56
N ARG A 163 8.56 40.29 32.75
CA ARG A 163 8.14 40.86 34.04
C ARG A 163 7.51 39.74 34.88
N THR A 164 8.15 39.37 35.98
CA THR A 164 7.68 38.36 36.92
C THR A 164 6.75 38.99 37.95
N GLU A 165 5.44 38.84 37.75
CA GLU A 165 4.48 38.99 38.83
C GLU A 165 4.36 37.65 39.57
N LYS A 166 4.60 37.67 40.88
CA LYS A 166 4.47 36.50 41.76
C LYS A 166 2.99 36.19 41.90
N LEU A 167 2.54 35.15 41.21
CA LEU A 167 1.25 34.50 41.46
C LEU A 167 1.49 33.27 42.33
N ASP A 168 0.66 33.13 43.36
CA ASP A 168 0.80 32.10 44.39
C ASP A 168 0.60 30.68 43.82
N ALA A 169 1.56 29.80 44.09
CA ALA A 169 1.67 28.48 43.49
C ALA A 169 0.49 27.52 43.77
N ALA A 170 -0.37 27.83 44.75
CA ALA A 170 -1.49 26.99 45.15
C ALA A 170 -2.73 27.14 44.24
N GLU A 171 -2.87 28.26 43.51
CA GLU A 171 -4.06 28.51 42.68
C GLU A 171 -3.90 27.98 41.24
N VAL A 172 -2.66 27.77 40.78
CA VAL A 172 -2.33 27.27 39.43
C VAL A 172 -2.58 25.75 39.30
N GLU A 173 -2.46 24.99 40.38
CA GLU A 173 -2.63 23.52 40.36
C GLU A 173 -4.11 23.10 40.27
N LYS A 174 -5.03 23.97 40.73
CA LYS A 174 -6.48 23.69 40.71
C LYS A 174 -7.13 23.94 39.34
N THR A 175 -6.57 24.83 38.52
CA THR A 175 -7.07 25.12 37.16
C THR A 175 -6.53 24.16 36.10
N CYS A 176 -5.47 23.40 36.39
CA CYS A 176 -4.85 22.49 35.44
C CYS A 176 -5.60 21.14 35.32
N ASN A 177 -6.30 20.72 36.38
CA ASN A 177 -7.05 19.46 36.39
C ASN A 177 -8.41 19.57 35.67
N THR A 178 -9.10 20.72 35.73
CA THR A 178 -10.42 20.90 35.10
C THR A 178 -10.37 21.07 33.57
N LEU A 179 -9.21 21.43 33.00
CA LEU A 179 -9.00 21.53 31.55
C LEU A 179 -8.57 20.21 30.89
N CYS A 180 -8.12 19.22 31.68
CA CYS A 180 -7.74 17.92 31.14
C CYS A 180 -8.94 17.00 30.88
N ASP A 181 -10.05 17.17 31.61
CA ASP A 181 -11.24 16.33 31.50
C ASP A 181 -12.30 16.83 30.49
N LEU A 182 -12.15 18.03 29.93
CA LEU A 182 -13.02 18.55 28.85
C LEU A 182 -12.59 18.10 27.43
N LYS A 183 -11.63 17.18 27.29
CA LYS A 183 -11.33 16.51 26.00
C LYS A 183 -12.34 15.41 25.63
N GLN A 184 -13.47 15.35 26.33
CA GLN A 184 -14.52 14.38 26.10
C GLN A 184 -15.54 14.95 25.08
N ASN A 185 -15.82 14.18 24.04
CA ASN A 185 -16.83 14.38 22.98
C ASN A 185 -16.49 15.30 21.79
N THR A 186 -15.26 15.22 21.26
CA THR A 186 -15.16 15.52 19.81
C THR A 186 -15.71 14.32 19.04
N ALA A 187 -16.79 14.52 18.29
CA ALA A 187 -17.42 13.48 17.49
C ALA A 187 -16.36 12.78 16.61
N TYR A 188 -16.23 11.46 16.75
CA TYR A 188 -15.27 10.68 15.98
C TYR A 188 -15.55 10.86 14.48
N THR A 189 -14.58 11.42 13.75
CA THR A 189 -14.66 11.56 12.30
C THR A 189 -13.85 10.46 11.62
N PRO A 190 -14.49 9.57 10.84
CA PRO A 190 -13.79 8.48 10.17
C PRO A 190 -12.83 9.03 9.11
N LYS A 191 -11.53 8.75 9.30
CA LYS A 191 -10.46 9.20 8.37
C LYS A 191 -10.39 8.35 7.11
N SER A 192 -10.69 7.05 7.22
CA SER A 192 -10.59 6.11 6.11
C SER A 192 -11.93 5.88 5.42
N ALA A 193 -11.91 5.64 4.11
CA ALA A 193 -13.10 5.25 3.34
C ALA A 193 -13.72 3.95 3.88
N ARG A 194 -12.89 3.02 4.37
CA ARG A 194 -13.33 1.76 5.01
C ARG A 194 -14.10 2.02 6.31
N SER A 195 -13.61 2.93 7.15
CA SER A 195 -14.29 3.32 8.39
C SER A 195 -15.63 4.00 8.09
N LYS A 196 -15.69 4.87 7.07
CA LYS A 196 -16.96 5.45 6.61
C LYS A 196 -17.95 4.38 6.17
N HIS A 197 -17.50 3.46 5.33
CA HIS A 197 -18.31 2.32 4.86
C HIS A 197 -18.85 1.49 6.02
N TYR A 198 -18.01 1.16 7.00
CA TYR A 198 -18.43 0.42 8.20
C TYR A 198 -19.51 1.16 8.99
N LEU A 199 -19.35 2.47 9.22
CA LEU A 199 -20.36 3.24 9.96
C LEU A 199 -21.70 3.32 9.23
N THR A 200 -21.70 3.27 7.89
CA THR A 200 -22.93 3.31 7.09
C THR A 200 -23.59 1.93 6.95
N THR A 201 -22.82 0.86 6.81
CA THR A 201 -23.34 -0.48 6.45
C THR A 201 -23.23 -1.52 7.55
N GLY A 202 -22.39 -1.28 8.56
CA GLY A 202 -22.00 -2.28 9.55
C GLY A 202 -21.02 -3.35 9.04
N HIS A 203 -20.60 -3.29 7.77
CA HIS A 203 -19.72 -4.32 7.21
C HIS A 203 -18.25 -4.05 7.51
N ALA A 204 -17.60 -4.99 8.19
CA ALA A 204 -16.18 -4.93 8.48
C ALA A 204 -15.35 -5.53 7.33
N ILE A 205 -14.52 -4.71 6.71
CA ILE A 205 -13.45 -5.20 5.82
C ILE A 205 -12.30 -5.63 6.72
N THR A 206 -11.77 -6.83 6.57
CA THR A 206 -10.65 -7.37 7.35
C THR A 206 -9.31 -7.27 6.59
N GLY A 207 -8.20 -7.68 7.21
CA GLY A 207 -6.89 -7.68 6.55
C GLY A 207 -6.76 -8.69 5.40
N ASN A 208 -7.57 -9.75 5.40
CA ASN A 208 -7.55 -10.77 4.36
C ASN A 208 -8.24 -10.32 3.07
N ASP A 209 -9.03 -9.25 3.14
CA ASP A 209 -9.83 -8.74 2.00
C ASP A 209 -9.04 -7.78 1.09
N PHE A 210 -7.72 -7.80 1.24
CA PHE A 210 -6.77 -6.95 0.53
C PHE A 210 -6.11 -7.71 -0.63
N GLY A 211 -6.31 -7.21 -1.85
CA GLY A 211 -5.65 -7.70 -3.06
C GLY A 211 -4.67 -6.68 -3.63
N ILE A 212 -3.51 -7.14 -4.13
CA ILE A 212 -2.61 -6.28 -4.91
C ILE A 212 -3.11 -6.23 -6.35
N VAL A 213 -3.33 -5.02 -6.87
CA VAL A 213 -3.75 -4.79 -8.26
C VAL A 213 -2.53 -4.67 -9.17
N LEU A 214 -1.59 -3.79 -8.81
CA LEU A 214 -0.39 -3.54 -9.60
C LEU A 214 0.77 -3.02 -8.76
N ARG A 215 1.95 -2.97 -9.39
CA ARG A 215 3.21 -2.55 -8.78
C ARG A 215 3.87 -1.47 -9.62
N GLU A 216 4.53 -0.52 -8.97
CA GLU A 216 5.30 0.53 -9.60
C GLU A 216 6.33 1.11 -8.62
N THR A 217 7.59 1.20 -9.07
CA THR A 217 8.68 1.74 -8.25
C THR A 217 8.70 3.26 -8.26
N HIS A 218 8.27 3.88 -9.36
CA HIS A 218 8.32 5.33 -9.50
C HIS A 218 7.05 6.00 -8.98
N LEU A 219 7.19 6.87 -7.98
CA LEU A 219 6.09 7.55 -7.27
C LEU A 219 5.03 8.14 -8.20
N TYR A 220 5.48 8.93 -9.19
CA TYR A 220 4.59 9.57 -10.15
C TYR A 220 3.84 8.57 -11.03
N LYS A 221 4.53 7.52 -11.49
CA LYS A 221 3.89 6.47 -12.30
C LYS A 221 2.86 5.70 -11.47
N LEU A 222 3.10 5.52 -10.16
CA LEU A 222 2.15 4.88 -9.25
C LEU A 222 0.87 5.69 -9.13
N LEU A 223 0.98 7.02 -8.98
CA LEU A 223 -0.16 7.95 -8.97
C LEU A 223 -0.99 7.90 -10.25
N VAL A 224 -0.30 7.91 -11.39
CA VAL A 224 -0.94 7.81 -12.71
C VAL A 224 -1.66 6.47 -12.84
N LYS A 225 -0.99 5.36 -12.51
CA LYS A 225 -1.57 4.01 -12.56
C LYS A 225 -2.78 3.86 -11.65
N GLU A 226 -2.71 4.32 -10.41
CA GLU A 226 -3.86 4.32 -9.49
C GLU A 226 -5.04 5.11 -10.06
N SER A 227 -4.77 6.31 -10.59
CA SER A 227 -5.82 7.15 -11.19
C SER A 227 -6.46 6.49 -12.41
N LEU A 228 -5.68 5.80 -13.24
CA LEU A 228 -6.18 5.01 -14.37
C LEU A 228 -7.03 3.83 -13.89
N VAL A 229 -6.61 3.13 -12.83
CA VAL A 229 -7.38 2.01 -12.24
C VAL A 229 -8.70 2.50 -11.66
N ILE A 230 -8.70 3.60 -10.89
CA ILE A 230 -9.93 4.17 -10.33
C ILE A 230 -10.88 4.58 -11.46
N ARG A 231 -10.37 5.25 -12.51
CA ARG A 231 -11.18 5.67 -13.65
C ARG A 231 -11.76 4.49 -14.44
N ALA A 232 -10.97 3.43 -14.65
CA ALA A 232 -11.40 2.27 -15.43
C ALA A 232 -12.44 1.42 -14.70
N ILE A 233 -12.31 1.32 -13.36
CA ILE A 233 -13.11 0.41 -12.55
C ILE A 233 -14.29 1.13 -11.86
N ALA A 234 -14.16 2.42 -11.57
CA ALA A 234 -15.12 3.25 -10.83
C ALA A 234 -15.56 2.62 -9.48
N PRO A 235 -14.63 2.36 -8.54
CA PRO A 235 -14.93 1.79 -7.22
C PRO A 235 -15.94 2.63 -6.43
N SER A 236 -16.97 2.00 -5.87
CA SER A 236 -18.03 2.70 -5.12
C SER A 236 -17.57 3.34 -3.82
N LEU A 237 -16.50 2.82 -3.19
CA LEU A 237 -15.98 3.38 -1.93
C LEU A 237 -14.99 4.52 -2.13
N ASN A 238 -14.57 4.81 -3.37
CA ASN A 238 -13.69 5.94 -3.64
C ASN A 238 -14.55 7.20 -3.82
N GLY A 239 -14.41 8.13 -2.88
CA GLY A 239 -15.07 9.44 -3.00
C GLY A 239 -14.50 10.34 -4.10
N THR A 240 -13.36 9.97 -4.71
CA THR A 240 -12.75 10.69 -5.83
C THR A 240 -12.58 9.78 -7.04
N ASP A 241 -12.75 10.36 -8.23
CA ASP A 241 -12.59 9.70 -9.53
C ASP A 241 -11.11 9.44 -9.91
N ARG A 242 -10.18 10.15 -9.26
CA ARG A 242 -8.73 10.04 -9.49
C ARG A 242 -7.91 10.54 -8.31
N SER A 243 -6.63 10.14 -8.28
CA SER A 243 -5.64 10.65 -7.33
C SER A 243 -4.83 11.83 -7.86
N VAL A 244 -4.68 11.94 -9.18
CA VAL A 244 -4.02 13.07 -9.87
C VAL A 244 -4.87 13.46 -11.06
N SER A 245 -4.97 14.77 -11.33
CA SER A 245 -5.59 15.27 -12.55
C SER A 245 -4.78 14.82 -13.77
N LEU A 246 -5.32 13.86 -14.52
CA LEU A 246 -4.73 13.42 -15.78
C LEU A 246 -5.30 14.27 -16.92
N TYR A 247 -4.43 15.04 -17.57
CA TYR A 247 -4.76 15.77 -18.79
C TYR A 247 -4.46 14.86 -19.98
N VAL A 248 -5.52 14.44 -20.68
CA VAL A 248 -5.40 13.71 -21.94
C VAL A 248 -5.41 14.72 -23.07
N TYR A 249 -4.29 14.87 -23.76
CA TYR A 249 -4.21 15.71 -24.95
C TYR A 249 -4.76 14.89 -26.14
N SER A 250 -5.96 15.24 -26.60
CA SER A 250 -6.67 14.55 -27.69
C SER A 250 -5.86 14.48 -29.00
N ASN A 251 -5.03 15.49 -29.26
CA ASN A 251 -4.20 15.57 -30.47
C ASN A 251 -2.78 15.01 -30.27
N GLY A 252 -2.56 14.25 -29.18
CA GLY A 252 -1.24 13.88 -28.70
C GLY A 252 -0.49 15.08 -28.11
N ILE A 253 0.57 14.80 -27.34
CA ILE A 253 1.56 15.83 -27.01
C ILE A 253 2.25 16.15 -28.34
N GLN A 254 1.91 17.28 -28.96
CA GLN A 254 2.60 17.73 -30.18
C GLN A 254 4.11 17.72 -29.88
N ARG A 255 4.86 16.86 -30.58
CA ARG A 255 6.32 16.67 -30.37
C ARG A 255 7.09 18.00 -30.36
N ALA A 256 6.59 19.00 -31.07
CA ALA A 256 7.16 20.34 -31.18
C ALA A 256 7.40 21.05 -29.82
N LEU A 257 6.67 20.72 -28.75
CA LEU A 257 6.86 21.34 -27.43
C LEU A 257 7.99 20.73 -26.59
N TRP A 258 8.50 19.54 -26.95
CA TRP A 258 9.64 18.93 -26.25
C TRP A 258 10.99 19.40 -26.81
N ASP A 259 11.09 19.64 -28.11
CA ASP A 259 12.37 19.98 -28.75
C ASP A 259 12.88 21.40 -28.43
N ARG A 260 12.03 22.33 -27.96
CA ARG A 260 12.47 23.70 -27.65
C ARG A 260 13.33 23.85 -26.40
N ARG A 261 13.41 22.84 -25.51
CA ARG A 261 14.25 22.94 -24.29
C ARG A 261 15.69 22.44 -24.45
N ASN A 262 16.08 21.98 -25.64
CA ASN A 262 17.44 21.47 -25.90
C ASN A 262 18.26 22.33 -26.88
N ILE A 263 17.76 23.51 -27.31
CA ILE A 263 18.41 24.31 -28.36
C ILE A 263 19.13 25.57 -27.84
N GLU A 264 18.83 26.07 -26.63
CA GLU A 264 19.43 27.32 -26.10
C GLU A 264 20.66 27.12 -25.18
N CYS A 265 21.63 26.27 -25.57
CA CYS A 265 22.93 26.19 -24.88
C CYS A 265 24.14 26.22 -25.83
N LYS A 266 23.97 26.73 -27.05
CA LYS A 266 25.10 26.97 -27.96
C LYS A 266 25.08 28.41 -28.47
N GLY A 267 25.96 29.24 -27.93
CA GLY A 267 26.51 30.36 -28.69
C GLY A 267 26.33 31.74 -28.04
N SER A 268 27.26 32.09 -27.17
CA SER A 268 27.73 33.47 -27.02
C SER A 268 29.12 33.46 -26.40
N GLY A 269 30.11 33.06 -27.21
CA GLY A 269 31.53 33.33 -27.00
C GLY A 269 32.05 34.02 -28.25
N LEU A 270 31.94 35.35 -28.26
CA LEU A 270 32.68 36.27 -29.13
C LEU A 270 33.92 36.73 -28.37
#